data_AF-A0A955M8J6-F1
#
_entry.id   AF-A0A955M8J6-F1
#
_cell.length_a   1.000
_cell.length_b   1.000
_cell.length_c   1.000
_cell.angle_alpha   90.00
_cell.angle_beta   90.00
_cell.angle_gamma   90.00
#
_symmetry.space_group_name_H-M   'P 1'
#
loop_
_entity.id
_entity.type
_entity.pdbx_description
1 polymer ?
#
loop_
_entity_poly.entity_id
_entity_poly.type
_entity_poly.pdbx_seq_one_letter_code
_entity_poly.pdbx_strand_id
1 'polypeptide(L)'
;MRSKLYLTLFAALALAGYLSRFGFWFDLTTHFQPQYLIGLLACAGFCAWQRRWKTMAVAVICAAIPLSRILPLYMPLTRSAHAGPASTLSILLVNIKAENRQFEKLRSYIRESDPDVIALEEFDELWHHELSPVLKDYPYTIHEFREDNFGIGLYSRLPVENLKIERFSDVPSISGDLTV
;
A
#
# COMPACT_ATOMS: atom_id res chain seq x y z
N MET A 1 25.54 -19.21 22.44
CA MET A 1 24.87 -18.03 23.04
C MET A 1 24.33 -17.11 21.95
N ARG A 2 25.16 -16.72 20.98
CA ARG A 2 24.78 -15.82 19.86
C ARG A 2 23.58 -16.28 19.01
N SER A 3 23.48 -17.57 18.65
CA SER A 3 22.36 -18.04 17.82
C SER A 3 20.98 -17.92 18.47
N LYS A 4 20.89 -18.07 19.79
CA LYS A 4 19.62 -17.87 20.53
C LYS A 4 19.22 -16.40 20.56
N LEU A 5 20.19 -15.49 20.65
CA LEU A 5 19.95 -14.06 20.62
C LEU A 5 19.36 -13.63 19.26
N TYR A 6 19.99 -14.03 18.15
CA TYR A 6 19.49 -13.70 16.81
C TYR A 6 18.12 -14.33 16.51
N LEU A 7 17.92 -15.58 16.91
CA LEU A 7 16.60 -16.24 16.79
C LEU A 7 15.53 -15.42 17.53
N THR A 8 15.80 -15.06 18.80
CA THR A 8 14.85 -14.30 19.63
C THR A 8 14.58 -12.93 19.01
N LEU A 9 15.60 -12.24 18.51
CA LEU A 9 15.46 -10.94 17.85
C LEU A 9 14.58 -11.03 16.60
N PHE A 10 14.89 -11.94 15.67
CA PHE A 10 14.09 -12.08 14.44
C PHE A 10 12.67 -12.54 14.71
N ALA A 11 12.47 -13.46 15.65
CA ALA A 11 11.13 -13.90 16.05
C ALA A 11 10.33 -12.77 16.70
N ALA A 12 10.96 -11.98 17.58
CA ALA A 12 10.32 -10.84 18.22
C ALA A 12 9.93 -9.76 17.20
N LEU A 13 10.80 -9.44 16.25
CA LEU A 13 10.49 -8.48 15.17
C LEU A 13 9.37 -8.98 14.25
N ALA A 14 9.36 -10.27 13.90
CA ALA A 14 8.28 -10.86 13.11
C ALA A 14 6.92 -10.82 13.85
N LEU A 15 6.92 -11.06 15.17
CA LEU A 15 5.73 -10.96 16.01
C LEU A 15 5.27 -9.51 16.24
N ALA A 16 6.22 -8.58 16.37
CA ALA A 16 5.93 -7.16 16.58
C ALA A 16 5.06 -6.58 15.45
N GLY A 17 5.16 -7.10 14.22
CA GLY A 17 4.32 -6.69 13.10
C GLY A 17 2.82 -6.96 13.31
N TYR A 18 2.42 -7.88 14.21
CA TYR A 18 1.01 -8.08 14.57
C TYR A 18 0.45 -6.97 15.46
N LEU A 19 1.33 -6.12 15.99
CA LEU A 19 0.98 -4.96 16.79
C LEU A 19 0.97 -3.67 15.96
N SER A 20 1.06 -3.75 14.62
CA SER A 20 1.13 -2.57 13.74
C SER A 20 -0.01 -1.56 13.97
N ARG A 21 -1.21 -2.06 14.28
CA ARG A 21 -2.37 -1.23 14.64
C ARG A 21 -2.19 -0.32 15.85
N PHE A 22 -1.18 -0.56 16.69
CA PHE A 22 -0.93 0.22 17.91
C PHE A 22 0.13 1.32 17.73
N GLY A 23 0.75 1.42 16.56
CA GLY A 23 1.63 2.55 16.26
C GLY A 23 2.66 2.27 15.18
N PHE A 24 3.17 3.37 14.64
CA PHE A 24 4.15 3.41 13.56
C PHE A 24 5.37 2.50 13.76
N TRP A 25 5.92 2.43 14.98
CA TRP A 25 7.10 1.60 15.25
C TRP A 25 6.85 0.11 15.06
N PHE A 26 5.64 -0.37 15.38
CA PHE A 26 5.26 -1.76 15.12
C PHE A 26 4.98 -1.98 13.65
N ASP A 27 4.39 -0.99 12.98
CA ASP A 27 4.16 -1.03 11.54
C ASP A 27 5.46 -1.17 10.75
N LEU A 28 6.52 -0.48 11.19
CA LEU A 28 7.84 -0.56 10.55
C LEU A 28 8.39 -2.00 10.48
N THR A 29 8.05 -2.84 11.47
CA THR A 29 8.47 -4.25 11.49
C THR A 29 7.73 -5.12 10.47
N THR A 30 6.63 -4.65 9.89
CA THR A 30 5.91 -5.38 8.84
C THR A 30 6.66 -5.38 7.50
N HIS A 31 7.56 -4.42 7.26
CA HIS A 31 8.25 -4.29 5.96
C HIS A 31 9.37 -5.31 5.72
N PHE A 32 9.92 -5.91 6.77
CA PHE A 32 11.15 -6.73 6.69
C PHE A 32 10.90 -8.25 6.84
N GLN A 33 9.68 -8.72 6.55
CA GLN A 33 9.32 -10.14 6.70
C GLN A 33 10.24 -11.08 5.91
N PRO A 34 10.64 -10.80 4.65
CA PRO A 34 11.60 -11.65 3.93
C PRO A 34 12.96 -11.75 4.63
N GLN A 35 13.46 -10.64 5.18
CA GLN A 35 14.74 -10.59 5.90
C GLN A 35 14.66 -11.38 7.21
N TYR A 36 13.54 -11.30 7.93
CA TYR A 36 13.32 -12.10 9.14
C TYR A 36 13.23 -13.59 8.83
N LEU A 37 12.56 -13.97 7.73
CA LEU A 37 12.50 -15.35 7.24
C LEU A 37 13.92 -15.87 6.93
N ILE A 38 14.70 -15.12 6.15
CA ILE A 38 16.09 -15.48 5.83
C ILE A 38 16.93 -15.63 7.11
N GLY A 39 16.80 -14.68 8.05
CA GLY A 39 17.51 -14.72 9.33
C GLY A 39 17.15 -15.94 10.18
N LEU A 40 15.87 -16.32 10.24
CA LEU A 40 15.39 -17.50 10.96
C LEU A 40 15.84 -18.81 10.29
N LEU A 41 15.81 -18.88 8.96
CA LEU A 41 16.31 -20.03 8.21
C LEU A 41 17.84 -20.18 8.36
N ALA A 42 18.59 -19.08 8.35
CA ALA A 42 20.03 -19.09 8.64
C ALA A 42 20.32 -19.57 10.07
N CYS A 43 19.53 -19.12 11.06
CA CYS A 43 19.63 -19.63 12.43
C CYS A 43 19.32 -21.13 12.52
N ALA A 44 18.31 -21.61 11.78
CA ALA A 44 17.98 -23.03 11.70
C ALA A 44 19.12 -23.84 11.10
N GLY A 45 19.67 -23.42 9.95
CA GLY A 45 20.82 -24.07 9.30
C GLY A 45 22.07 -24.10 10.17
N PHE A 46 22.38 -23.00 10.85
CA PHE A 46 23.51 -22.95 11.80
C PHE A 46 23.30 -23.87 13.01
N CYS A 47 22.07 -23.97 13.53
CA CYS A 47 21.74 -24.91 14.60
C CYS A 47 21.81 -26.36 14.13
N ALA A 48 21.41 -26.65 12.89
CA ALA A 48 21.53 -27.97 12.28
C ALA A 48 23.01 -28.40 12.16
N TRP A 49 23.90 -27.50 11.70
CA TRP A 49 25.34 -27.73 11.69
C TRP A 49 25.85 -28.09 13.09
N GLN A 50 25.48 -27.32 14.11
CA GLN A 50 25.86 -27.61 15.50
C GLN A 50 25.12 -28.80 16.15
N ARG A 51 24.28 -29.53 15.40
CA ARG A 51 23.45 -30.64 15.89
C ARG A 51 22.53 -30.24 17.05
N ARG A 52 22.09 -28.97 17.09
CA ARG A 52 21.18 -28.40 18.09
C ARG A 52 19.73 -28.49 17.64
N TRP A 53 19.22 -29.71 17.53
CA TRP A 53 17.92 -30.03 16.93
C TRP A 53 16.74 -29.30 17.58
N LYS A 54 16.71 -29.17 18.92
CA LYS A 54 15.64 -28.45 19.64
C LYS A 54 15.58 -26.97 19.23
N THR A 55 16.73 -26.30 19.13
CA THR A 55 16.79 -24.88 18.74
C THR A 55 16.52 -24.69 17.25
N MET A 56 16.95 -25.63 16.41
CA MET A 56 16.59 -25.67 15.00
C MET A 56 15.07 -25.76 14.82
N ALA A 57 14.40 -26.68 15.53
CA ALA A 57 12.95 -26.84 15.46
C ALA A 57 12.22 -25.54 15.85
N VAL A 58 12.67 -24.86 16.92
CA VAL A 58 12.11 -23.56 17.31
C VAL A 58 12.30 -22.51 16.20
N ALA A 59 13.49 -22.43 15.59
CA ALA A 59 13.75 -21.49 14.50
C ALA A 59 12.83 -21.72 13.29
N VAL A 60 12.62 -22.99 12.92
CA VAL A 60 11.71 -23.38 11.82
C VAL A 60 10.25 -23.04 12.15
N ILE A 61 9.80 -23.29 13.38
CA ILE A 61 8.46 -22.92 13.83
C ILE A 61 8.28 -21.39 13.77
N CYS A 62 9.25 -20.62 14.26
CA CYS A 62 9.19 -19.16 14.17
C CYS A 62 9.22 -18.66 12.72
N ALA A 63 9.90 -19.36 11.80
CA ALA A 63 9.94 -19.00 10.38
C ALA A 63 8.56 -19.09 9.70
N ALA A 64 7.62 -19.87 10.26
CA ALA A 64 6.24 -19.91 9.78
C ALA A 64 5.55 -18.55 9.90
N ILE A 65 5.97 -17.69 10.83
CA ILE A 65 5.38 -16.36 11.05
C ILE A 65 5.58 -15.45 9.83
N PRO A 66 6.81 -15.10 9.41
CA PRO A 66 6.99 -14.30 8.20
C PRO A 66 6.53 -15.06 6.95
N LEU A 67 6.68 -16.38 6.90
CA LEU A 67 6.21 -17.17 5.77
C LEU A 67 4.69 -17.05 5.55
N SER A 68 3.89 -17.03 6.63
CA SER A 68 2.43 -16.86 6.55
C SER A 68 2.01 -15.51 5.96
N ARG A 69 2.87 -14.48 6.04
CA ARG A 69 2.64 -13.15 5.46
C ARG A 69 3.09 -13.07 4.00
N ILE A 70 4.15 -13.80 3.65
CA ILE A 70 4.75 -13.79 2.31
C ILE A 70 3.97 -14.70 1.36
N LEU A 71 3.65 -15.92 1.79
CA LEU A 71 3.08 -16.96 0.93
C LEU A 71 1.78 -16.55 0.21
N PRO A 72 0.81 -15.86 0.85
CA PRO A 72 -0.41 -15.42 0.18
C PRO A 72 -0.17 -14.45 -0.99
N LEU A 73 0.94 -13.69 -0.99
CA LEU A 73 1.28 -12.75 -2.07
C LEU A 73 1.69 -13.44 -3.38
N TYR A 74 2.10 -14.71 -3.30
CA TYR A 74 2.49 -15.53 -4.45
C TYR A 74 1.44 -16.58 -4.83
N MET A 75 0.35 -16.66 -4.05
CA MET A 75 -0.77 -17.50 -4.41
C MET A 75 -1.60 -16.78 -5.48
N PRO A 76 -1.97 -17.46 -6.58
CA PRO A 76 -2.79 -16.86 -7.61
C PRO A 76 -4.11 -16.42 -6.98
N LEU A 77 -4.41 -15.12 -7.06
CA LEU A 77 -5.72 -14.58 -6.74
C LEU A 77 -6.69 -15.07 -7.82
N THR A 78 -7.35 -16.19 -7.59
CA THR A 78 -8.46 -16.66 -8.43
C THR A 78 -9.69 -15.77 -8.20
N ARG A 79 -9.62 -14.53 -8.65
CA ARG A 79 -10.82 -13.70 -8.87
C ARG A 79 -11.10 -13.66 -10.36
N SER A 80 -11.78 -14.69 -10.86
CA SER A 80 -12.43 -14.61 -12.16
C SER A 80 -13.66 -13.72 -12.02
N ALA A 81 -13.48 -12.41 -12.27
CA ALA A 81 -14.60 -11.57 -12.60
C ALA A 81 -15.17 -12.10 -13.92
N HIS A 82 -16.42 -12.55 -13.91
CA HIS A 82 -17.17 -12.83 -15.13
C HIS A 82 -17.37 -11.47 -15.83
N ALA A 83 -16.48 -11.13 -16.76
CA ALA A 83 -16.68 -9.99 -17.62
C ALA A 83 -17.83 -10.35 -18.58
N GLY A 84 -18.99 -9.72 -18.37
CA GLY A 84 -19.94 -9.48 -19.46
C GLY A 84 -19.29 -8.62 -20.55
N PRO A 85 -20.01 -8.13 -21.57
CA PRO A 85 -19.44 -7.19 -22.54
C PRO A 85 -18.76 -6.04 -21.77
N ALA A 86 -17.44 -5.98 -21.88
CA ALA A 86 -16.60 -5.16 -21.02
C ALA A 86 -16.85 -3.69 -21.34
N SER A 87 -17.55 -2.98 -20.45
CA SER A 87 -17.38 -1.54 -20.33
C SER A 87 -15.94 -1.31 -19.87
N THR A 88 -15.10 -0.81 -20.77
CA THR A 88 -13.71 -0.44 -20.45
C THR A 88 -13.75 0.78 -19.54
N LEU A 89 -13.20 0.64 -18.33
CA LEU A 89 -13.02 1.74 -17.37
C LEU A 89 -11.57 2.23 -17.45
N SER A 90 -11.37 3.52 -17.68
CA SER A 90 -10.05 4.16 -17.69
C SER A 90 -9.81 4.94 -16.40
N ILE A 91 -8.75 4.56 -15.66
CA ILE A 91 -8.38 5.19 -14.39
C ILE A 91 -6.96 5.75 -14.49
N LEU A 92 -6.79 7.03 -14.14
CA LEU A 92 -5.51 7.69 -14.01
C LEU A 92 -5.16 7.91 -12.54
N LEU A 93 -4.07 7.32 -12.06
CA LEU A 93 -3.51 7.56 -10.73
C LEU A 93 -2.19 8.31 -10.86
N VAL A 94 -2.06 9.44 -10.16
CA VAL A 94 -0.85 10.27 -10.18
C VAL A 94 -0.44 10.65 -8.77
N ASN A 95 0.74 10.20 -8.35
CA ASN A 95 1.47 10.85 -7.27
C ASN A 95 2.23 12.05 -7.86
N ILE A 96 1.82 13.26 -7.47
CA ILE A 96 2.21 14.50 -8.12
C ILE A 96 3.62 14.95 -7.71
N LYS A 97 4.01 14.63 -6.46
CA LYS A 97 5.02 15.33 -5.68
C LYS A 97 4.69 16.81 -5.51
N ALA A 98 4.16 17.22 -4.35
CA ALA A 98 3.60 18.57 -4.14
C ALA A 98 4.53 19.72 -4.57
N GLU A 99 5.86 19.58 -4.40
CA GLU A 99 6.88 20.57 -4.81
C GLU A 99 7.07 20.71 -6.34
N ASN A 100 6.60 19.75 -7.13
CA ASN A 100 6.68 19.79 -8.57
C ASN A 100 5.88 21.00 -9.11
N ARG A 101 6.34 21.60 -10.22
CA ARG A 101 5.72 22.77 -10.85
C ARG A 101 5.44 22.56 -12.35
N GLN A 102 5.55 21.32 -12.82
CA GLN A 102 5.25 20.96 -14.22
C GLN A 102 3.74 20.86 -14.47
N PHE A 103 2.99 21.93 -14.15
CA PHE A 103 1.54 21.96 -14.20
C PHE A 103 0.98 21.63 -15.60
N GLU A 104 1.53 22.26 -16.65
CA GLU A 104 1.06 22.02 -18.01
C GLU A 104 1.30 20.57 -18.46
N LYS A 105 2.39 19.95 -17.99
CA LYS A 105 2.67 18.56 -18.33
C LYS A 105 1.58 17.63 -17.81
N LEU A 106 1.15 17.82 -16.56
CA LEU A 106 0.07 17.02 -15.99
C LEU A 106 -1.29 17.37 -16.62
N ARG A 107 -1.57 18.65 -16.89
CA ARG A 107 -2.79 19.06 -17.62
C ARG A 107 -2.89 18.40 -18.99
N SER A 108 -1.83 18.46 -19.79
CA SER A 108 -1.78 17.82 -21.11
C SER A 108 -1.94 16.31 -20.99
N TYR A 109 -1.27 15.68 -20.02
CA TYR A 109 -1.39 14.23 -19.82
C TYR A 109 -2.82 13.81 -19.46
N ILE A 110 -3.52 14.55 -18.60
CA ILE A 110 -4.94 14.30 -18.27
C ILE A 110 -5.81 14.41 -19.53
N ARG A 111 -5.61 15.44 -20.36
CA ARG A 111 -6.36 15.62 -21.61
C ARG A 111 -6.08 14.51 -22.63
N GLU A 112 -4.83 14.10 -22.77
CA GLU A 112 -4.40 13.09 -23.75
C GLU A 112 -4.84 11.68 -23.35
N SER A 113 -4.80 11.37 -22.05
CA SER A 113 -5.21 10.06 -21.52
C SER A 113 -6.73 9.91 -21.38
N ASP A 114 -7.47 11.03 -21.33
CA ASP A 114 -8.93 11.09 -21.28
C ASP A 114 -9.58 10.09 -20.29
N PRO A 115 -9.16 10.05 -19.01
CA PRO A 115 -9.61 9.03 -18.07
C PRO A 115 -11.05 9.28 -17.59
N ASP A 116 -11.74 8.22 -17.19
CA ASP A 116 -13.06 8.28 -16.54
C ASP A 116 -12.95 8.69 -15.06
N VAL A 117 -11.84 8.30 -14.42
CA VAL A 117 -11.53 8.57 -13.01
C VAL A 117 -10.08 9.04 -12.89
N ILE A 118 -9.85 10.11 -12.13
CA ILE A 118 -8.52 10.61 -11.75
C ILE A 118 -8.38 10.49 -10.24
N ALA A 119 -7.30 9.88 -9.79
CA ALA A 119 -6.86 9.85 -8.40
C ALA A 119 -5.50 10.56 -8.28
N LEU A 120 -5.39 11.50 -7.35
CA LEU A 120 -4.22 12.35 -7.12
C LEU A 120 -3.69 12.12 -5.71
N GLU A 121 -2.38 11.93 -5.57
CA GLU A 121 -1.64 11.85 -4.31
C GLU A 121 -0.60 12.96 -4.23
N GLU A 122 -0.22 13.33 -3.00
CA GLU A 122 0.64 14.49 -2.70
C GLU A 122 0.04 15.78 -3.28
N PHE A 123 -1.28 15.93 -3.08
CA PHE A 123 -2.12 16.96 -3.69
C PHE A 123 -2.44 18.11 -2.72
N ASP A 124 -2.02 19.32 -3.08
CA ASP A 124 -2.21 20.55 -2.31
C ASP A 124 -3.15 21.55 -3.00
N GLU A 125 -3.42 22.68 -2.34
CA GLU A 125 -4.30 23.73 -2.87
C GLU A 125 -3.76 24.36 -4.17
N LEU A 126 -2.44 24.47 -4.32
CA LEU A 126 -1.81 25.03 -5.51
C LEU A 126 -2.06 24.13 -6.73
N TRP A 127 -1.86 22.83 -6.56
CA TRP A 127 -2.14 21.85 -7.61
C TRP A 127 -3.63 21.81 -7.95
N HIS A 128 -4.53 21.94 -6.97
CA HIS A 128 -5.95 22.04 -7.26
C HIS A 128 -6.28 23.25 -8.13
N HIS A 129 -5.75 24.42 -7.78
CA HIS A 129 -5.93 25.64 -8.57
C HIS A 129 -5.43 25.46 -10.01
N GLU A 130 -4.21 24.93 -10.16
CA GLU A 130 -3.56 24.74 -11.46
C GLU A 130 -4.23 23.66 -12.34
N LEU A 131 -4.82 22.63 -11.73
CA LEU A 131 -5.53 21.57 -12.45
C LEU A 131 -7.02 21.85 -12.64
N SER A 132 -7.58 22.87 -11.98
CA SER A 132 -9.00 23.24 -12.10
C SER A 132 -9.53 23.31 -13.54
N PRO A 133 -8.77 23.79 -14.57
CA PRO A 133 -9.29 23.85 -15.94
C PRO A 133 -9.57 22.48 -16.57
N VAL A 134 -8.92 21.41 -16.12
CA VAL A 134 -9.12 20.03 -16.62
C VAL A 134 -9.97 19.20 -15.67
N LEU A 135 -9.94 19.49 -14.36
CA LEU A 135 -10.73 18.77 -13.36
C LEU A 135 -12.21 19.16 -13.36
N LYS A 136 -12.57 20.33 -13.91
CA LYS A 136 -13.97 20.77 -14.04
C LYS A 136 -14.87 19.81 -14.82
N ASP A 137 -14.30 18.96 -15.67
CA ASP A 137 -15.03 17.99 -16.48
C ASP A 137 -15.39 16.72 -15.68
N TYR A 138 -15.03 16.67 -14.39
CA TYR A 138 -15.21 15.54 -13.48
C TYR A 138 -16.10 15.94 -12.29
N PRO A 139 -17.45 15.90 -12.45
CA PRO A 139 -18.38 16.44 -11.48
C PRO A 139 -18.44 15.68 -10.14
N TYR A 140 -18.02 14.41 -10.10
CA TYR A 140 -18.01 13.61 -8.87
C TYR A 140 -16.62 13.71 -8.24
N THR A 141 -16.47 14.58 -7.25
CA THR A 141 -15.17 14.85 -6.62
C THR A 141 -15.20 14.77 -5.10
N ILE A 142 -14.08 14.35 -4.52
CA ILE A 142 -13.76 14.51 -3.10
C ILE A 142 -12.25 14.71 -2.96
N HIS A 143 -11.82 15.53 -2.00
CA HIS A 143 -10.41 15.79 -1.77
C HIS A 143 -10.14 16.20 -0.32
N GLU A 144 -8.90 15.98 0.13
CA GLU A 144 -8.32 16.53 1.36
C GLU A 144 -6.95 17.12 0.98
N PHE A 145 -6.86 18.44 0.84
CA PHE A 145 -5.59 19.11 0.56
C PHE A 145 -4.73 19.13 1.82
N ARG A 146 -3.43 18.87 1.66
CA ARG A 146 -2.48 18.91 2.76
C ARG A 146 -1.15 19.47 2.27
N GLU A 147 -0.44 20.14 3.19
CA GLU A 147 0.92 20.62 2.94
C GLU A 147 1.97 19.51 3.12
N ASP A 148 1.58 18.39 3.74
CA ASP A 148 2.39 17.18 3.82
C ASP A 148 2.13 16.23 2.63
N ASN A 149 2.83 15.11 2.60
CA ASN A 149 2.76 14.15 1.48
C ASN A 149 1.47 13.29 1.49
N PHE A 150 0.46 13.65 2.27
CA PHE A 150 -0.77 12.86 2.42
C PHE A 150 -2.00 13.53 1.82
N GLY A 151 -1.85 14.65 1.12
CA GLY A 151 -2.94 15.28 0.40
C GLY A 151 -3.45 14.37 -0.73
N ILE A 152 -4.77 14.23 -0.84
CA ILE A 152 -5.41 13.33 -1.83
C ILE A 152 -6.60 13.97 -2.52
N GLY A 153 -6.89 13.53 -3.74
CA GLY A 153 -8.09 13.92 -4.48
C GLY A 153 -8.58 12.83 -5.42
N LEU A 154 -9.89 12.70 -5.55
CA LEU A 154 -10.55 11.84 -6.52
C LEU A 154 -11.54 12.67 -7.34
N TYR A 155 -11.55 12.45 -8.64
CA TYR A 155 -12.37 13.15 -9.63
C TYR A 155 -12.90 12.13 -10.64
N SER A 156 -14.21 12.04 -10.83
CA SER A 156 -14.83 11.11 -11.78
C SER A 156 -15.87 11.79 -12.68
N ARG A 157 -15.94 11.32 -13.93
CA ARG A 157 -17.03 11.60 -14.88
C ARG A 157 -18.28 10.76 -14.60
N LEU A 158 -18.07 9.58 -14.06
CA LEU A 158 -19.12 8.61 -13.77
C LEU A 158 -19.68 8.82 -12.36
N PRO A 159 -20.97 8.52 -12.12
CA PRO A 159 -21.56 8.62 -10.79
C PRO A 159 -20.82 7.76 -9.77
N VAL A 160 -20.46 8.38 -8.65
CA VAL A 160 -19.86 7.70 -7.49
C VAL A 160 -20.77 7.88 -6.29
N GLU A 161 -21.36 6.78 -5.83
CA GLU A 161 -22.16 6.74 -4.62
C GLU A 161 -21.26 6.51 -3.40
N ASN A 162 -21.75 6.87 -2.21
CA ASN A 162 -21.05 6.65 -0.94
C ASN A 162 -19.60 7.18 -0.89
N LEU A 163 -19.29 8.21 -1.70
CA LEU A 163 -17.97 8.81 -1.79
C LEU A 163 -17.58 9.48 -0.47
N LYS A 164 -16.54 8.99 0.20
CA LYS A 164 -16.10 9.45 1.52
C LYS A 164 -14.59 9.35 1.70
N ILE A 165 -14.08 10.19 2.60
CA ILE A 165 -12.72 10.09 3.13
C ILE A 165 -12.76 9.22 4.40
N GLU A 166 -12.04 8.11 4.36
CA GLU A 166 -11.73 7.26 5.51
C GLU A 166 -10.33 7.58 6.05
N ARG A 167 -10.04 7.14 7.28
CA ARG A 167 -8.75 7.40 7.93
C ARG A 167 -8.09 6.12 8.43
N PHE A 168 -6.81 5.99 8.13
CA PHE A 168 -5.92 5.01 8.74
C PHE A 168 -4.93 5.77 9.63
N SER A 169 -5.25 5.87 10.93
CA SER A 169 -4.63 6.86 11.83
C SER A 169 -4.90 8.29 11.32
N ASP A 170 -3.87 9.05 10.95
CA ASP A 170 -4.00 10.43 10.45
C ASP A 170 -3.87 10.53 8.92
N VAL A 171 -3.76 9.38 8.24
CA VAL A 171 -3.60 9.29 6.79
C VAL A 171 -4.98 9.13 6.14
N PRO A 172 -5.36 10.01 5.20
CA PRO A 172 -6.65 9.94 4.53
C PRO A 172 -6.64 8.86 3.43
N SER A 173 -7.82 8.32 3.14
CA SER A 173 -8.07 7.36 2.07
C SER A 173 -9.45 7.64 1.48
N ILE A 174 -9.64 7.49 0.18
CA ILE A 174 -10.94 7.71 -0.47
C ILE A 174 -11.56 6.36 -0.81
N SER A 175 -12.86 6.20 -0.51
CA SER A 175 -13.68 5.06 -0.91
C SER A 175 -15.01 5.53 -1.49
N GLY A 176 -15.57 4.76 -2.42
CA GLY A 176 -16.85 5.03 -3.06
C GLY A 176 -17.24 3.90 -4.02
N ASP A 177 -18.52 3.87 -4.39
CA ASP A 177 -19.13 2.86 -5.24
C ASP A 177 -19.37 3.46 -6.63
N LEU A 178 -18.60 3.01 -7.62
CA LEU A 178 -18.70 3.48 -9.00
C LEU A 178 -19.88 2.83 -9.70
N THR A 179 -20.74 3.63 -10.33
CA THR A 179 -21.84 3.12 -11.18
C THR A 179 -21.40 3.20 -12.64
N VAL A 180 -21.17 2.04 -13.27
CA VAL A 180 -20.73 1.88 -14.68
C VAL A 180 -21.85 1.31 -15.54
#